data_AF-A0A537XTD0-F1
#
_entry.id   AF-A0A537XTD0-F1
#
_cell.length_a   1.000
_cell.length_b   1.000
_cell.length_c   1.000
_cell.angle_alpha   90.00
_cell.angle_beta   90.00
_cell.angle_gamma   90.00
#
_symmetry.space_group_name_H-M   'P 1'
#
loop_
_entity.id
_entity.type
_entity.pdbx_description
1 polymer ?
#
loop_
_entity_poly.entity_id
_entity_poly.type
_entity_poly.pdbx_seq_one_letter_code
_entity_poly.pdbx_strand_id
1 'polypeptide(L)'
;MASRATHRALGFALVCAAALPCSLSGFFGTAQAQSPAAVAASVPAIATDARLAGDAKQTRFVLDLDKAIQFRAFTLADPYRVVVDIPQIDFRLPAGAGTASRGLVKAFRYGMVMPGGSRIVFDLTGPAKIAGSYVLDAANGQPSRLVLEMEEVDRAAFNQATATESTPGLRPAIAAANAAAATEILIPPKPAMPPDLRPVVVIDPGHGGIDNGTQSNGEMEKNLVLGFALALRDRIEKAGKYRVVMTRTDDTFIPLADRVKV
;
A
#
# COMPACT_ATOMS: atom_id res chain seq x y z
N MET A 1 28.48 -41.65 -71.85
CA MET A 1 28.72 -42.58 -70.72
C MET A 1 30.10 -42.31 -70.17
N ALA A 2 30.23 -42.18 -68.84
CA ALA A 2 31.48 -42.04 -68.07
C ALA A 2 32.25 -40.72 -68.35
N SER A 3 33.06 -40.11 -67.47
CA SER A 3 33.54 -40.43 -66.13
C SER A 3 34.18 -39.15 -65.56
N ARG A 4 34.02 -38.95 -64.25
CA ARG A 4 34.96 -38.40 -63.26
C ARG A 4 35.98 -37.30 -63.65
N ALA A 5 35.78 -36.15 -63.00
CA ALA A 5 36.68 -35.46 -62.06
C ALA A 5 38.20 -35.58 -62.24
N THR A 6 38.88 -34.43 -62.23
CA THR A 6 39.90 -34.04 -61.23
C THR A 6 40.51 -32.69 -61.62
N HIS A 7 40.70 -31.78 -60.68
CA HIS A 7 41.92 -30.95 -60.66
C HIS A 7 42.29 -30.62 -59.22
N ARG A 8 43.60 -30.61 -59.04
CA ARG A 8 44.41 -30.73 -57.83
C ARG A 8 45.33 -29.51 -57.82
N ALA A 9 45.71 -29.05 -56.62
CA ALA A 9 47.01 -28.44 -56.31
C ALA A 9 47.33 -27.06 -56.96
N LEU A 10 48.21 -26.19 -56.46
CA LEU A 10 48.98 -25.99 -55.22
C LEU A 10 49.89 -24.75 -55.52
N GLY A 11 50.26 -23.98 -54.50
CA GLY A 11 51.35 -22.99 -54.57
C GLY A 11 50.97 -21.68 -53.90
N PHE A 12 51.79 -21.00 -53.10
CA PHE A 12 53.23 -21.08 -52.88
C PHE A 12 53.52 -20.43 -51.51
N ALA A 13 54.56 -20.89 -50.82
CA ALA A 13 54.98 -20.40 -49.51
C ALA A 13 55.73 -19.06 -49.60
N LEU A 14 55.59 -18.19 -48.59
CA LEU A 14 56.62 -17.25 -48.19
C LEU A 14 56.58 -17.01 -46.67
N VAL A 15 57.73 -17.20 -46.04
CA VAL A 15 58.03 -16.98 -44.62
C VAL A 15 58.25 -15.49 -44.37
N CYS A 16 57.66 -14.92 -43.31
CA CYS A 16 58.14 -13.66 -42.73
C CYS A 16 57.81 -13.59 -41.23
N ALA A 17 58.82 -13.24 -40.45
CA ALA A 17 58.83 -13.14 -39.00
C ALA A 17 57.85 -12.09 -38.47
N ALA A 18 57.04 -12.46 -37.48
CA ALA A 18 56.13 -11.56 -36.79
C ALA A 18 56.78 -11.03 -35.50
N ALA A 19 57.11 -9.74 -35.49
CA ALA A 19 57.33 -8.95 -34.29
C ALA A 19 56.01 -8.30 -33.86
N LEU A 20 55.69 -8.35 -32.55
CA LEU A 20 54.54 -7.65 -31.96
C LEU A 20 54.65 -6.13 -32.16
N PRO A 21 53.50 -5.46 -32.37
CA PRO A 21 53.09 -4.50 -31.35
C PRO A 21 51.57 -4.51 -31.06
N CYS A 22 51.25 -4.09 -29.83
CA CYS A 22 49.93 -3.83 -29.29
C CYS A 22 48.99 -3.07 -30.26
N SER A 23 47.82 -3.64 -30.51
CA SER A 23 46.67 -2.93 -31.08
C SER A 23 45.50 -2.96 -30.10
N LEU A 24 45.23 -1.81 -29.46
CA LEU A 24 44.00 -1.54 -28.74
C LEU A 24 42.82 -1.66 -29.72
N SER A 25 42.02 -2.72 -29.57
CA SER A 25 40.73 -2.83 -30.26
C SER A 25 39.68 -2.22 -29.35
N GLY A 26 39.23 -1.01 -29.68
CA GLY A 26 38.12 -0.35 -29.03
C GLY A 26 36.83 -1.14 -29.28
N PHE A 27 36.25 -1.71 -28.23
CA PHE A 27 34.88 -2.20 -28.25
C PHE A 27 33.93 -1.02 -28.24
N PHE A 28 33.44 -0.62 -29.42
CA PHE A 28 32.24 0.21 -29.52
C PHE A 28 31.03 -0.68 -29.22
N GLY A 29 30.74 -0.88 -27.93
CA GLY A 29 29.47 -1.43 -27.49
C GLY A 29 28.37 -0.42 -27.80
N THR A 30 27.52 -0.71 -28.79
CA THR A 30 26.28 0.02 -29.00
C THR A 30 25.38 -0.22 -27.79
N ALA A 31 25.34 0.72 -26.85
CA ALA A 31 24.39 0.71 -25.75
C ALA A 31 22.98 0.90 -26.32
N GLN A 32 22.29 -0.21 -26.55
CA GLN A 32 20.88 -0.21 -26.92
C GLN A 32 20.11 0.20 -25.66
N ALA A 33 19.73 1.48 -25.61
CA ALA A 33 18.91 2.02 -24.54
C ALA A 33 17.57 1.27 -24.53
N GLN A 34 17.43 0.31 -23.62
CA GLN A 34 16.15 -0.30 -23.32
C GLN A 34 15.26 0.79 -22.71
N SER A 35 14.28 1.24 -23.48
CA SER A 35 13.24 2.11 -22.96
C SER A 35 12.59 1.44 -21.75
N PRO A 36 12.40 2.12 -20.61
CA PRO A 36 11.72 1.52 -19.48
C PRO A 36 10.32 1.12 -19.92
N ALA A 37 10.00 -0.16 -19.76
CA ALA A 37 8.67 -0.69 -20.04
C ALA A 37 7.65 0.13 -19.25
N ALA A 38 6.67 0.71 -19.95
CA ALA A 38 5.55 1.39 -19.32
C ALA A 38 4.87 0.40 -18.38
N VAL A 39 4.81 0.74 -17.09
CA VAL A 39 4.03 0.00 -16.10
C VAL A 39 2.58 0.10 -16.54
N ALA A 40 2.04 -0.98 -17.13
CA ALA A 40 0.66 -1.01 -17.54
C ALA A 40 -0.22 -0.83 -16.30
N ALA A 41 -0.95 0.27 -16.23
CA ALA A 41 -1.91 0.51 -15.16
C ALA A 41 -2.98 -0.60 -15.25
N SER A 42 -2.96 -1.53 -14.30
CA SER A 42 -3.98 -2.56 -14.20
C SER A 42 -5.33 -1.89 -13.92
N VAL A 43 -6.36 -2.28 -14.66
CA VAL A 43 -7.71 -1.77 -14.42
C VAL A 43 -8.13 -2.14 -12.99
N PRO A 44 -8.53 -1.18 -12.15
CA PRO A 44 -8.93 -1.46 -10.77
C PRO A 44 -10.12 -2.43 -10.73
N ALA A 45 -10.29 -3.14 -9.61
CA ALA A 45 -11.51 -3.93 -9.39
C ALA A 45 -12.70 -3.01 -9.16
N ILE A 46 -13.90 -3.50 -9.37
CA ILE A 46 -15.15 -2.75 -9.19
C ILE A 46 -15.94 -3.43 -8.07
N ALA A 47 -16.26 -2.68 -7.03
CA ALA A 47 -17.23 -3.09 -6.02
C ALA A 47 -18.63 -2.63 -6.43
N THR A 48 -19.58 -3.56 -6.54
CA THR A 48 -20.93 -3.28 -7.06
C THR A 48 -22.01 -3.28 -5.98
N ASP A 49 -21.81 -4.02 -4.90
CA ASP A 49 -22.75 -4.08 -3.78
C ASP A 49 -22.03 -4.35 -2.45
N ALA A 50 -22.63 -3.90 -1.36
CA ALA A 50 -22.11 -4.06 -0.01
C ALA A 50 -23.26 -4.32 0.97
N ARG A 51 -23.18 -5.42 1.72
CA ARG A 51 -24.24 -5.84 2.65
C ARG A 51 -23.71 -6.25 4.00
N LEU A 52 -24.52 -5.97 5.03
CA LEU A 52 -24.34 -6.44 6.40
C LEU A 52 -25.45 -7.43 6.75
N ALA A 53 -25.08 -8.54 7.38
CA ALA A 53 -25.99 -9.56 7.89
C ALA A 53 -25.52 -10.05 9.27
N GLY A 54 -26.38 -10.78 9.99
CA GLY A 54 -26.06 -11.28 11.34
C GLY A 54 -26.65 -10.40 12.45
N ASP A 55 -26.15 -10.49 13.67
CA ASP A 55 -26.69 -9.83 14.87
C ASP A 55 -25.57 -9.24 15.75
N ALA A 56 -25.91 -8.88 16.99
CA ALA A 56 -24.95 -8.30 17.94
C ALA A 56 -23.87 -9.27 18.42
N LYS A 57 -24.01 -10.59 18.19
CA LYS A 57 -23.00 -11.59 18.53
C LYS A 57 -22.08 -11.88 17.35
N GLN A 58 -22.64 -12.01 16.15
CA GLN A 58 -21.88 -12.24 14.93
C GLN A 58 -22.43 -11.40 13.78
N THR A 59 -21.59 -10.59 13.16
CA THR A 59 -21.95 -9.78 11.99
C THR A 59 -21.05 -10.11 10.83
N ARG A 60 -21.65 -10.37 9.66
CA ARG A 60 -20.96 -10.62 8.40
C ARG A 60 -21.14 -9.42 7.48
N PHE A 61 -20.03 -8.89 7.00
CA PHE A 61 -19.98 -7.98 5.88
C PHE A 61 -19.63 -8.75 4.61
N VAL A 62 -20.30 -8.41 3.49
CA VAL A 62 -19.98 -8.94 2.17
C VAL A 62 -19.91 -7.80 1.16
N LEU A 63 -18.84 -7.76 0.39
CA LEU A 63 -18.62 -6.84 -0.73
C LEU A 63 -18.58 -7.65 -2.02
N ASP A 64 -19.49 -7.36 -2.94
CA ASP A 64 -19.51 -7.97 -4.27
C ASP A 64 -18.52 -7.25 -5.20
N LEU A 65 -17.66 -8.03 -5.85
CA LEU A 65 -16.54 -7.58 -6.67
C LEU A 65 -16.59 -8.24 -8.05
N ASP A 66 -16.14 -7.51 -9.07
CA ASP A 66 -15.98 -8.03 -10.44
C ASP A 66 -14.88 -9.09 -10.55
N LYS A 67 -13.86 -9.03 -9.68
CA LYS A 67 -12.75 -9.99 -9.61
C LYS A 67 -12.22 -10.13 -8.18
N ALA A 68 -11.58 -11.27 -7.91
CA ALA A 68 -10.93 -11.52 -6.63
C ALA A 68 -9.77 -10.55 -6.40
N ILE A 69 -9.61 -10.11 -5.15
CA ILE A 69 -8.55 -9.20 -4.73
C ILE A 69 -7.84 -9.75 -3.50
N GLN A 70 -6.58 -9.35 -3.31
CA GLN A 70 -5.91 -9.54 -2.02
C GLN A 70 -6.24 -8.37 -1.11
N PHE A 71 -6.37 -8.63 0.19
CA PHE A 71 -6.71 -7.60 1.16
C PHE A 71 -6.10 -7.92 2.52
N ARG A 72 -6.12 -6.94 3.41
CA ARG A 72 -5.76 -7.11 4.81
C ARG A 72 -6.87 -6.56 5.68
N ALA A 73 -7.29 -7.33 6.69
CA ALA A 73 -8.20 -6.85 7.72
C ALA A 73 -7.50 -6.83 9.08
N PHE A 74 -7.83 -5.85 9.92
CA PHE A 74 -7.31 -5.74 11.29
C PHE A 74 -8.23 -4.88 12.16
N THR A 75 -8.09 -5.00 13.48
CA THR A 75 -8.88 -4.24 14.45
C THR A 75 -8.13 -3.02 14.99
N LEU A 76 -8.86 -1.96 15.35
CA LEU A 76 -8.34 -0.79 16.07
C LEU A 76 -9.17 -0.53 17.33
N ALA A 77 -8.49 -0.17 18.42
CA ALA A 77 -9.11 0.35 19.64
C ALA A 77 -9.33 1.87 19.53
N ASP A 78 -10.23 2.39 20.37
CA ASP A 78 -10.39 3.82 20.64
C ASP A 78 -10.66 4.72 19.40
N PRO A 79 -11.84 4.62 18.76
CA PRO A 79 -12.97 3.73 19.06
C PRO A 79 -12.79 2.35 18.41
N TYR A 80 -13.58 1.35 18.88
CA TYR A 80 -13.57 0.02 18.29
C TYR A 80 -13.92 0.06 16.81
N ARG A 81 -12.95 -0.34 15.98
CA ARG A 81 -13.06 -0.36 14.53
C ARG A 81 -12.53 -1.67 13.96
N VAL A 82 -13.10 -2.09 12.84
CA VAL A 82 -12.43 -3.02 11.91
C VAL A 82 -12.02 -2.24 10.67
N VAL A 83 -10.81 -2.46 10.19
CA VAL A 83 -10.27 -1.80 8.99
C VAL A 83 -9.93 -2.87 7.96
N VAL A 84 -10.29 -2.61 6.71
CA VAL A 84 -9.98 -3.46 5.56
C VAL A 84 -9.20 -2.63 4.55
N ASP A 85 -7.93 -2.98 4.35
CA ASP A 85 -7.05 -2.42 3.33
C ASP A 85 -7.12 -3.27 2.07
N ILE A 86 -7.37 -2.61 0.95
CA ILE A 86 -7.51 -3.22 -0.37
C ILE A 86 -6.70 -2.42 -1.40
N PRO A 87 -6.32 -3.06 -2.53
CA PRO A 87 -5.84 -2.34 -3.70
C PRO A 87 -6.81 -1.24 -4.13
N GLN A 88 -6.36 -0.32 -4.98
CA GLN A 88 -7.27 0.64 -5.59
C GLN A 88 -8.41 -0.10 -6.31
N ILE A 89 -9.64 0.17 -5.88
CA ILE A 89 -10.87 -0.31 -6.51
C ILE A 89 -11.80 0.87 -6.78
N ASP A 90 -12.70 0.69 -7.75
CA ASP A 90 -13.80 1.60 -8.05
C ASP A 90 -15.05 1.17 -7.27
N PHE A 91 -15.54 2.02 -6.37
CA PHE A 91 -16.73 1.73 -5.57
C PHE A 91 -17.97 2.26 -6.28
N ARG A 92 -18.77 1.34 -6.84
CA ARG A 92 -20.06 1.61 -7.49
C ARG A 92 -21.23 1.09 -6.64
N LEU A 93 -21.21 1.46 -5.36
CA LEU A 93 -22.20 1.00 -4.39
C LEU A 93 -23.49 1.82 -4.48
N PRO A 94 -24.64 1.25 -4.05
CA PRO A 94 -25.88 2.01 -3.92
C PRO A 94 -25.71 3.27 -3.04
N ALA A 95 -26.47 4.33 -3.34
CA ALA A 95 -26.45 5.54 -2.54
C ALA A 95 -26.81 5.23 -1.07
N GLY A 96 -26.04 5.77 -0.13
CA GLY A 96 -26.22 5.48 1.30
C GLY A 96 -25.62 4.15 1.78
N ALA A 97 -24.94 3.39 0.91
CA ALA A 97 -24.13 2.26 1.37
C ALA A 97 -23.18 2.71 2.49
N GLY A 98 -23.18 1.97 3.59
CA GLY A 98 -22.36 2.30 4.76
C GLY A 98 -23.08 3.05 5.88
N THR A 99 -24.25 3.64 5.65
CA THR A 99 -24.96 4.42 6.69
C THR A 99 -25.88 3.58 7.57
N ALA A 100 -26.31 2.41 7.10
CA ALA A 100 -27.21 1.53 7.84
C ALA A 100 -26.44 0.74 8.90
N SER A 101 -26.94 0.75 10.14
CA SER A 101 -26.42 -0.07 11.22
C SER A 101 -26.95 -1.49 11.15
N ARG A 102 -26.11 -2.46 11.51
CA ARG A 102 -26.50 -3.87 11.63
C ARG A 102 -25.56 -4.61 12.56
N GLY A 103 -26.13 -5.24 13.58
CA GLY A 103 -25.39 -6.09 14.51
C GLY A 103 -24.28 -5.32 15.23
N LEU A 104 -23.04 -5.77 15.04
CA LEU A 104 -21.83 -5.17 15.59
C LEU A 104 -21.37 -3.91 14.86
N VAL A 105 -21.90 -3.61 13.67
CA VAL A 105 -21.50 -2.46 12.86
C VAL A 105 -22.50 -1.33 13.01
N LYS A 106 -22.04 -0.16 13.48
CA LYS A 106 -22.83 1.08 13.51
C LYS A 106 -22.96 1.68 12.11
N ALA A 107 -21.84 1.76 11.41
CA ALA A 107 -21.71 2.28 10.06
C ALA A 107 -20.38 1.78 9.48
N PHE A 108 -20.24 1.86 8.16
CA PHE A 108 -18.94 1.74 7.52
C PHE A 108 -18.72 2.85 6.51
N ARG A 109 -17.45 3.18 6.30
CA ARG A 109 -17.01 4.20 5.36
C ARG A 109 -15.99 3.57 4.43
N TYR A 110 -15.92 4.05 3.20
CA TYR A 110 -15.02 3.52 2.19
C TYR A 110 -14.48 4.63 1.29
N GLY A 111 -13.31 4.40 0.72
CA GLY A 111 -12.73 5.33 -0.25
C GLY A 111 -11.25 5.08 -0.52
N MET A 112 -10.69 5.89 -1.42
CA MET A 112 -9.25 5.94 -1.67
C MET A 112 -8.57 6.66 -0.50
N VAL A 113 -7.57 6.03 0.12
CA VAL A 113 -6.90 6.58 1.30
C VAL A 113 -5.40 6.75 1.14
N MET A 114 -4.82 6.18 0.08
CA MET A 114 -3.39 6.25 -0.26
C MET A 114 -3.23 6.14 -1.79
N PRO A 115 -2.13 6.65 -2.38
CA PRO A 115 -1.83 6.40 -3.79
C PRO A 115 -1.84 4.88 -4.08
N GLY A 116 -2.75 4.42 -4.94
CA GLY A 116 -2.89 3.01 -5.30
C GLY A 116 -3.64 2.12 -4.29
N GLY A 117 -4.21 2.68 -3.22
CA GLY A 117 -4.89 1.90 -2.16
C GLY A 117 -6.25 2.45 -1.73
N SER A 118 -7.19 1.55 -1.47
CA SER A 118 -8.50 1.86 -0.91
C SER A 118 -8.67 1.24 0.48
N ARG A 119 -9.57 1.79 1.29
CA ARG A 119 -9.84 1.31 2.64
C ARG A 119 -11.31 1.34 2.95
N ILE A 120 -11.77 0.34 3.70
CA ILE A 120 -13.09 0.29 4.33
C ILE A 120 -12.87 0.31 5.85
N VAL A 121 -13.59 1.17 6.55
CA VAL A 121 -13.54 1.27 8.02
C VAL A 121 -14.94 1.05 8.57
N PHE A 122 -15.07 0.07 9.45
CA PHE A 122 -16.29 -0.26 10.19
C PHE A 122 -16.22 0.36 11.57
N ASP A 123 -17.15 1.25 11.90
CA ASP A 123 -17.32 1.76 13.27
C ASP A 123 -18.18 0.76 14.04
N LEU A 124 -17.65 0.18 15.13
CA LEU A 124 -18.31 -0.91 15.85
C LEU A 124 -19.16 -0.42 17.03
N THR A 125 -20.16 -1.22 17.41
CA THR A 125 -20.98 -0.99 18.60
C THR A 125 -20.24 -1.32 19.90
N GLY A 126 -19.31 -2.27 19.85
CA GLY A 126 -18.48 -2.73 20.96
C GLY A 126 -17.21 -3.46 20.49
N PRO A 127 -16.46 -4.07 21.41
CA PRO A 127 -15.28 -4.85 21.07
C PRO A 127 -15.67 -6.10 20.25
N ALA A 128 -14.97 -6.33 19.15
CA ALA A 128 -15.17 -7.51 18.30
C ALA A 128 -13.83 -7.97 17.72
N LYS A 129 -13.67 -9.27 17.53
CA LYS A 129 -12.55 -9.85 16.78
C LYS A 129 -12.97 -10.14 15.35
N ILE A 130 -11.99 -10.28 14.46
CA ILE A 130 -12.21 -10.83 13.12
C ILE A 130 -12.25 -12.36 13.26
N ALA A 131 -13.44 -12.96 13.13
CA ALA A 131 -13.61 -14.40 13.16
C ALA A 131 -13.26 -15.06 11.81
N GLY A 132 -13.42 -14.31 10.72
CA GLY A 132 -13.09 -14.77 9.38
C GLY A 132 -12.88 -13.61 8.40
N SER A 133 -11.92 -13.76 7.50
CA SER A 133 -11.67 -12.80 6.42
C SER A 133 -11.13 -13.53 5.19
N TYR A 134 -11.89 -13.58 4.11
CA TYR A 134 -11.53 -14.31 2.91
C TYR A 134 -12.21 -13.73 1.66
N VAL A 135 -11.72 -14.09 0.47
CA VAL A 135 -12.38 -13.81 -0.80
C VAL A 135 -12.87 -15.12 -1.41
N LEU A 136 -14.12 -15.12 -1.88
CA LEU A 136 -14.70 -16.17 -2.70
C LEU A 136 -14.57 -15.79 -4.17
N ASP A 137 -14.13 -16.74 -4.99
CA ASP A 137 -14.14 -16.58 -6.44
C ASP A 137 -15.59 -16.54 -6.98
N ALA A 138 -15.74 -15.95 -8.16
CA ALA A 138 -17.01 -15.95 -8.86
C ALA A 138 -17.41 -17.39 -9.21
N ALA A 139 -18.61 -17.80 -8.81
CA ALA A 139 -19.10 -19.16 -9.00
C ALA A 139 -20.63 -19.18 -9.05
N ASN A 140 -21.21 -20.10 -9.82
CA ASN A 140 -22.67 -20.32 -9.89
C ASN A 140 -23.47 -19.05 -10.19
N GLY A 141 -22.95 -18.18 -11.07
CA GLY A 141 -23.57 -16.89 -11.41
C GLY A 141 -23.48 -15.82 -10.33
N GLN A 142 -22.79 -16.08 -9.22
CA GLN A 142 -22.49 -15.09 -8.19
C GLN A 142 -21.15 -14.40 -8.48
N PRO A 143 -21.02 -13.08 -8.19
CA PRO A 143 -19.77 -12.36 -8.35
C PRO A 143 -18.71 -12.85 -7.36
N SER A 144 -17.47 -12.36 -7.51
CA SER A 144 -16.47 -12.54 -6.46
C SER A 144 -16.91 -11.79 -5.20
N ARG A 145 -16.60 -12.33 -4.02
CA ARG A 145 -17.08 -11.77 -2.76
C ARG A 145 -15.99 -11.69 -1.72
N LEU A 146 -15.66 -10.48 -1.26
CA LEU A 146 -14.89 -10.32 -0.04
C LEU A 146 -15.85 -10.47 1.15
N VAL A 147 -15.55 -11.42 2.02
CA VAL A 147 -16.34 -11.71 3.22
C VAL A 147 -15.51 -11.40 4.45
N LEU A 148 -16.08 -10.61 5.36
CA LEU A 148 -15.52 -10.28 6.66
C LEU A 148 -16.54 -10.67 7.74
N GLU A 149 -16.12 -11.52 8.67
CA GLU A 149 -16.93 -12.01 9.79
C GLU A 149 -16.37 -11.44 11.09
N MET A 150 -17.23 -10.78 11.84
CA MET A 150 -16.93 -10.14 13.12
C MET A 150 -17.71 -10.85 14.22
N GLU A 151 -17.03 -11.15 15.33
CA GLU A 151 -17.64 -11.79 16.50
C GLU A 151 -17.41 -10.93 17.74
N GLU A 152 -18.45 -10.73 18.53
CA GLU A 152 -18.40 -9.99 19.78
C GLU A 152 -17.42 -10.67 20.74
N VAL A 153 -16.56 -9.87 21.36
CA VAL A 153 -15.66 -10.34 22.41
C VAL A 153 -15.68 -9.36 23.58
N ASP A 154 -15.26 -9.81 24.74
CA ASP A 154 -15.00 -8.88 25.83
C ASP A 154 -13.78 -7.99 25.53
N ARG A 155 -13.66 -6.89 26.28
CA ARG A 155 -12.58 -5.91 26.10
C ARG A 155 -11.19 -6.51 26.31
N ALA A 156 -11.03 -7.47 27.23
CA ALA A 156 -9.73 -8.06 27.52
C ALA A 156 -9.26 -8.93 26.35
N ALA A 157 -10.16 -9.76 25.83
CA ALA A 157 -9.94 -10.56 24.63
C ALA A 157 -9.66 -9.69 23.39
N PHE A 158 -10.38 -8.57 23.23
CA PHE A 158 -10.12 -7.61 22.16
C PHE A 158 -8.69 -7.04 22.19
N ASN A 159 -8.23 -6.62 23.37
CA ASN A 159 -6.90 -6.05 23.54
C ASN A 159 -5.80 -7.09 23.24
N GLN A 160 -6.02 -8.35 23.59
CA GLN A 160 -5.10 -9.46 23.26
C GLN A 160 -5.06 -9.75 21.75
N ALA A 161 -6.22 -9.76 21.09
CA ALA A 161 -6.31 -9.98 19.64
C ALA A 161 -5.60 -8.85 18.86
N THR A 162 -5.83 -7.59 19.24
CA THR A 162 -5.19 -6.42 18.60
C THR A 162 -3.66 -6.44 18.77
N ALA A 163 -3.15 -6.85 19.93
CA ALA A 163 -1.71 -7.02 20.15
C ALA A 163 -1.11 -8.12 19.27
N THR A 164 -1.86 -9.20 19.03
CA THR A 164 -1.41 -10.32 18.19
C THR A 164 -1.38 -9.92 16.70
N GLU A 165 -2.40 -9.21 16.21
CA GLU A 165 -2.43 -8.68 14.83
C GLU A 165 -1.36 -7.60 14.56
N SER A 166 -0.90 -6.93 15.61
CA SER A 166 0.20 -5.94 15.56
C SER A 166 1.59 -6.57 15.50
N THR A 167 1.71 -7.90 15.68
CA THR A 167 2.99 -8.61 15.60
C THR A 167 3.42 -8.74 14.13
N PRO A 168 4.65 -8.33 13.74
CA PRO A 168 5.10 -8.25 12.34
C PRO A 168 5.17 -9.57 11.52
N GLY A 169 4.67 -10.69 12.05
CA GLY A 169 4.94 -12.05 11.57
C GLY A 169 4.10 -12.57 10.41
N LEU A 170 3.12 -11.82 9.89
CA LEU A 170 2.32 -12.25 8.73
C LEU A 170 2.24 -11.12 7.69
N ARG A 171 3.38 -10.85 7.05
CA ARG A 171 3.45 -10.13 5.77
C ARG A 171 3.70 -11.14 4.64
N PRO A 172 2.64 -11.76 4.11
CA PRO A 172 2.61 -11.92 2.66
C PRO A 172 1.18 -11.79 2.11
N ALA A 173 0.81 -10.59 1.64
CA ALA A 173 -0.31 -10.41 0.69
C ALA A 173 -0.36 -8.99 0.05
N ILE A 174 0.21 -7.96 0.67
CA ILE A 174 0.21 -6.60 0.08
C ILE A 174 1.61 -6.06 -0.27
N ALA A 175 2.68 -6.79 0.05
CA ALA A 175 4.02 -6.48 -0.44
C ALA A 175 4.21 -6.86 -1.91
N ALA A 176 3.51 -7.89 -2.41
CA ALA A 176 3.71 -8.41 -3.77
C ALA A 176 3.16 -7.49 -4.87
N ALA A 177 2.12 -6.69 -4.59
CA ALA A 177 1.61 -5.71 -5.55
C ALA A 177 2.48 -4.45 -5.63
N ASN A 178 3.23 -4.12 -4.57
CA ASN A 178 4.21 -3.03 -4.57
C ASN A 178 5.61 -3.47 -5.03
N ALA A 179 5.90 -4.77 -5.06
CA ALA A 179 7.17 -5.31 -5.56
C ALA A 179 7.25 -5.34 -7.09
N ALA A 180 6.12 -5.29 -7.80
CA ALA A 180 6.10 -5.25 -9.27
C ALA A 180 6.22 -3.83 -9.86
N ALA A 181 6.23 -2.78 -9.03
CA ALA A 181 6.43 -1.39 -9.45
C ALA A 181 7.67 -0.72 -8.81
N ALA A 182 8.40 -1.42 -7.94
CA ALA A 182 9.71 -1.00 -7.47
C ALA A 182 10.79 -1.80 -8.22
N THR A 183 11.02 -1.46 -9.49
CA THR A 183 12.42 -1.46 -9.92
C THR A 183 13.11 -0.47 -9.02
N GLU A 184 14.03 -0.93 -8.19
CA GLU A 184 14.94 -0.06 -7.45
C GLU A 184 15.63 0.85 -8.47
N ILE A 185 15.08 2.05 -8.67
CA ILE A 185 15.92 3.16 -9.08
C ILE A 185 16.80 3.37 -7.87
N LEU A 186 18.02 2.85 -7.96
CA LEU A 186 19.13 3.24 -7.11
C LEU A 186 19.27 4.76 -7.26
N ILE A 187 18.54 5.51 -6.42
CA ILE A 187 18.80 6.92 -6.23
C ILE A 187 20.20 6.94 -5.60
N PRO A 188 21.23 7.44 -6.29
CA PRO A 188 22.54 7.58 -5.67
C PRO A 188 22.36 8.41 -4.39
N PRO A 189 22.99 8.03 -3.28
CA PRO A 189 22.84 8.76 -2.03
C PRO A 189 23.14 10.23 -2.30
N LYS A 190 22.15 11.09 -2.05
CA LYS A 190 22.34 12.54 -2.01
C LYS A 190 23.59 12.80 -1.17
N PRO A 191 24.57 13.60 -1.66
CA PRO A 191 25.77 13.89 -0.88
C PRO A 191 25.35 14.27 0.52
N ALA A 192 25.91 13.57 1.52
CA ALA A 192 25.59 13.81 2.91
C ALA A 192 25.92 15.27 3.21
N MET A 193 24.89 16.10 3.28
CA MET A 193 24.96 17.40 3.92
C MET A 193 25.56 17.15 5.32
N PRO A 194 26.47 18.01 5.82
CA PRO A 194 26.97 17.88 7.17
C PRO A 194 25.81 17.63 8.15
N PRO A 195 25.97 16.70 9.12
CA PRO A 195 24.89 16.31 10.00
C PRO A 195 24.34 17.54 10.71
N ASP A 196 23.05 17.80 10.50
CA ASP A 196 22.34 18.84 11.21
C ASP A 196 22.24 18.43 12.69
N LEU A 197 23.03 19.08 13.54
CA LEU A 197 23.15 18.76 14.97
C LEU A 197 21.99 19.30 15.81
N ARG A 198 21.00 19.96 15.19
CA ARG A 198 19.85 20.50 15.92
C ARG A 198 18.99 19.37 16.51
N PRO A 199 18.49 19.51 17.75
CA PRO A 199 17.55 18.55 18.31
C PRO A 199 16.28 18.44 17.44
N VAL A 200 15.75 17.23 17.34
CA VAL A 200 14.56 16.92 16.53
C VAL A 200 13.31 16.97 17.40
N VAL A 201 12.29 17.70 16.92
CA VAL A 201 10.94 17.70 17.49
C VAL A 201 10.00 17.00 16.51
N VAL A 202 9.34 15.93 16.96
CA VAL A 202 8.31 15.25 16.19
C VAL A 202 6.94 15.81 16.57
N ILE A 203 6.19 16.31 15.60
CA ILE A 203 4.82 16.82 15.80
C ILE A 203 3.85 15.83 15.15
N ASP A 204 2.95 15.26 15.96
CA ASP A 204 1.94 14.31 15.51
C ASP A 204 0.53 14.94 15.51
N PRO A 205 0.07 15.55 14.39
CA PRO A 205 -1.31 15.98 14.30
C PRO A 205 -2.26 14.76 14.31
N GLY A 206 -3.12 14.70 15.33
CA GLY A 206 -4.13 13.65 15.52
C GLY A 206 -5.04 13.45 14.30
N HIS A 207 -5.61 12.26 14.15
CA HIS A 207 -6.61 11.95 13.11
C HIS A 207 -6.09 12.13 11.67
N GLY A 208 -6.99 12.35 10.71
CA GLY A 208 -6.70 12.56 9.28
C GLY A 208 -7.50 11.63 8.38
N GLY A 209 -7.74 12.04 7.13
CA GLY A 209 -8.50 11.28 6.15
C GLY A 209 -9.90 10.93 6.65
N ILE A 210 -10.16 9.63 6.80
CA ILE A 210 -11.46 9.09 7.23
C ILE A 210 -11.75 9.30 8.72
N ASP A 211 -10.71 9.51 9.53
CA ASP A 211 -10.82 9.80 10.94
C ASP A 211 -10.94 11.32 11.11
N ASN A 212 -12.14 11.80 11.40
CA ASN A 212 -12.40 13.23 11.57
C ASN A 212 -12.01 13.73 12.97
N GLY A 213 -11.77 12.81 13.91
CA GLY A 213 -11.78 13.10 15.33
C GLY A 213 -13.15 13.62 15.80
N THR A 214 -13.14 14.40 16.87
CA THR A 214 -14.32 15.08 17.40
C THR A 214 -14.90 16.05 16.37
N GLN A 215 -16.22 16.09 16.26
CA GLN A 215 -16.93 16.99 15.35
C GLN A 215 -17.96 17.81 16.11
N SER A 216 -17.95 19.12 15.91
CA SER A 216 -18.92 20.06 16.51
C SER A 216 -19.11 21.27 15.60
N ASN A 217 -20.35 21.71 15.40
CA ASN A 217 -20.69 22.91 14.60
C ASN A 217 -20.07 22.96 13.19
N GLY A 218 -19.88 21.81 12.54
CA GLY A 218 -19.26 21.73 11.21
C GLY A 218 -17.73 21.77 11.21
N GLU A 219 -17.10 21.90 12.38
CA GLU A 219 -15.65 21.79 12.53
C GLU A 219 -15.25 20.34 12.82
N MET A 220 -14.14 19.90 12.21
CA MET A 220 -13.56 18.58 12.41
C MET A 220 -12.21 18.73 13.11
N GLU A 221 -12.01 18.01 14.21
CA GLU A 221 -10.77 18.02 15.00
C GLU A 221 -9.54 17.81 14.10
N LYS A 222 -9.60 16.89 13.13
CA LYS A 222 -8.51 16.63 12.18
C LYS A 222 -7.99 17.87 11.44
N ASN A 223 -8.87 18.84 11.15
CA ASN A 223 -8.53 20.08 10.45
C ASN A 223 -7.89 21.08 11.41
N LEU A 224 -8.46 21.21 12.60
CA LEU A 224 -7.98 22.13 13.64
C LEU A 224 -6.58 21.72 14.12
N VAL A 225 -6.37 20.44 14.41
CA VAL A 225 -5.06 19.95 14.87
C VAL A 225 -4.01 19.99 13.77
N LEU A 226 -4.37 19.75 12.50
CA LEU A 226 -3.45 19.90 11.38
C LEU A 226 -3.03 21.37 11.20
N GLY A 227 -4.00 22.28 11.18
CA GLY A 227 -3.74 23.71 11.04
C GLY A 227 -2.83 24.24 12.15
N PHE A 228 -3.11 23.86 13.40
CA PHE A 228 -2.26 24.21 14.54
C PHE A 228 -0.85 23.62 14.42
N ALA A 229 -0.73 22.34 14.06
CA ALA A 229 0.55 21.66 13.94
C ALA A 229 1.44 22.27 12.84
N LEU A 230 0.87 22.65 11.69
CA LEU A 230 1.59 23.34 10.63
C LEU A 230 2.09 24.72 11.09
N ALA A 231 1.24 25.50 11.76
CA ALA A 231 1.63 26.80 12.32
C ALA A 231 2.73 26.66 13.38
N LEU A 232 2.67 25.61 14.21
CA LEU A 232 3.68 25.30 15.21
C LEU A 232 5.02 24.92 14.56
N ARG A 233 4.99 24.03 13.55
CA ARG A 233 6.18 23.69 12.74
C ARG A 233 6.85 24.95 12.22
N ASP A 234 6.10 25.79 11.50
CA ASP A 234 6.64 26.98 10.84
C ASP A 234 7.29 27.93 11.86
N ARG A 235 6.70 28.06 13.05
CA ARG A 235 7.23 28.90 14.12
C ARG A 235 8.50 28.33 14.75
N ILE A 236 8.57 27.01 14.94
CA ILE A 236 9.77 26.33 15.46
C ILE A 236 10.90 26.39 14.43
N GLU A 237 10.62 26.13 13.17
CA GLU A 237 11.62 26.16 12.09
C GLU A 237 12.16 27.58 11.88
N LYS A 238 11.30 28.60 11.94
CA LYS A 238 11.71 30.02 11.87
C LYS A 238 12.66 30.42 12.99
N ALA A 239 12.54 29.82 14.18
CA ALA A 239 13.46 30.08 15.28
C ALA A 239 14.86 29.46 15.05
N GLY A 240 14.98 28.52 14.10
CA GLY A 240 16.24 27.93 13.65
C GLY A 240 16.91 26.96 14.63
N LYS A 241 16.41 26.84 15.87
CA LYS A 241 17.02 26.04 16.96
C LYS A 241 16.76 24.54 16.86
N TYR A 242 15.66 24.14 16.23
CA TYR A 242 15.21 22.76 16.16
C TYR A 242 14.97 22.35 14.71
N ARG A 243 15.10 21.04 14.46
CA ARG A 243 14.58 20.40 13.26
C ARG A 243 13.19 19.84 13.57
N VAL A 244 12.21 20.09 12.72
CA VAL A 244 10.86 19.54 12.90
C VAL A 244 10.63 18.39 11.94
N VAL A 245 10.02 17.32 12.44
CA VAL A 245 9.46 16.23 11.64
C VAL A 245 7.99 16.11 11.99
N MET A 246 7.14 15.84 11.01
CA MET A 246 5.72 15.65 11.23
C MET A 246 5.29 14.25 10.82
N THR A 247 4.36 13.63 11.54
CA THR A 247 3.81 12.33 11.14
C THR A 247 2.99 12.46 9.85
N ARG A 248 2.17 13.51 9.72
CA ARG A 248 1.48 13.92 8.48
C ARG A 248 1.55 15.44 8.29
N THR A 249 1.42 15.88 7.04
CA THR A 249 1.39 17.31 6.66
C THR A 249 0.14 17.70 5.86
N ASP A 250 -0.73 16.74 5.57
CA ASP A 250 -1.97 16.87 4.84
C ASP A 250 -3.09 16.06 5.52
N ASP A 251 -4.27 15.99 4.91
CA ASP A 251 -5.43 15.25 5.40
C ASP A 251 -5.34 13.73 5.14
N THR A 252 -4.18 13.13 5.44
CA THR A 252 -3.96 11.68 5.34
C THR A 252 -4.20 10.99 6.69
N PHE A 253 -4.86 9.83 6.66
CA PHE A 253 -4.97 8.98 7.84
C PHE A 253 -3.70 8.15 8.06
N ILE A 254 -3.08 8.27 9.24
CA ILE A 254 -1.95 7.42 9.65
C ILE A 254 -2.36 6.57 10.87
N PRO A 255 -2.26 5.22 10.79
CA PRO A 255 -2.50 4.33 11.94
C PRO A 255 -1.58 4.66 13.12
N LEU A 256 -2.07 4.52 14.36
CA LEU A 256 -1.30 4.85 15.57
C LEU A 256 0.07 4.15 15.62
N ALA A 257 0.13 2.88 15.24
CA ALA A 257 1.37 2.10 15.20
C ALA A 257 2.37 2.56 14.13
N ASP A 258 1.92 3.28 13.09
CA ASP A 258 2.80 3.85 12.07
C ASP A 258 3.32 5.23 12.48
N ARG A 259 2.56 5.99 13.29
CA ARG A 259 2.98 7.29 13.83
C ARG A 259 4.24 7.20 14.68
N VAL A 260 4.41 6.11 15.43
CA VAL A 260 5.58 5.88 16.30
C VAL A 260 6.86 5.47 15.55
N LYS A 261 6.79 5.27 14.22
CA LYS A 261 7.94 4.89 13.39
C LYS A 261 8.66 6.09 12.76
N VAL A 262 8.11 7.30 12.96
CA VAL A 262 8.63 8.59 12.48
C VAL A 262 9.69 9.11 13.44
#